data_AF-A0A9P0ZI75-F1
#
_entry.id   AF-A0A9P0ZI75-F1
#
_cell.length_a   1.000
_cell.length_b   1.000
_cell.length_c   1.000
_cell.angle_alpha   90.00
_cell.angle_beta   90.00
_cell.angle_gamma   90.00
#
_symmetry.space_group_name_H-M   'P 1'
#
loop_
_entity.id
_entity.type
_entity.pdbx_description
1 polymer ?
#
loop_
_entity_poly.entity_id
_entity_poly.type
_entity_poly.pdbx_seq_one_letter_code
_entity_poly.pdbx_strand_id
1 'polypeptide(L)'
;MLRLWLDASVLNAVLDAVQPTLNERNPVLIFSSSGFRLYGTDREKLTIVNAVINAQNDIKSSDPDTGYNDRKITMRLNMNRLTAICRANCPDFICIEVNQGEKTISFKAALDAPPATLKYLELPDSYICRPQVMELDYHATVKLPSTMFTRIIGEICCTGGCGKIARNVDPRLGESGALSVPDPEPSSLADDELMISVTNEGIKFSIRGYFVFVKRDEALSFKIKQPVSLTLEADLVERLIYASIQSESVTMRLYPEFPLRFQFRIDNGQMYIDSGNARIVGTRECTFGHQKYTVQAICDDGPSIKNPEAKKDVVCFDVAVIPDSGKSYCRIYS
;
A
#
# COMPACT_ATOMS: atom_id res chain seq x y z
N MET A 1 -13.69 -4.42 -24.89
CA MET A 1 -13.27 -5.46 -23.93
C MET A 1 -11.80 -5.22 -23.61
N LEU A 2 -11.42 -5.15 -22.33
CA LEU A 2 -10.01 -5.06 -21.92
C LEU A 2 -9.55 -6.46 -21.55
N ARG A 3 -8.38 -6.89 -22.05
CA ARG A 3 -7.75 -8.17 -21.73
C ARG A 3 -6.32 -7.91 -21.26
N LEU A 4 -5.93 -8.48 -20.13
CA LEU A 4 -4.62 -8.29 -19.49
C LEU A 4 -4.09 -9.62 -18.98
N TRP A 5 -2.80 -9.88 -19.18
CA TRP A 5 -2.11 -11.04 -18.61
C TRP A 5 -1.17 -10.57 -17.50
N LEU A 6 -1.29 -11.20 -16.33
CA LEU A 6 -0.45 -10.95 -15.17
C LEU A 6 0.16 -12.25 -14.68
N ASP A 7 1.36 -12.16 -14.11
CA ASP A 7 1.94 -13.26 -13.34
C ASP A 7 1.06 -13.51 -12.10
N ALA A 8 0.56 -14.75 -11.97
CA ALA A 8 -0.37 -15.09 -10.91
C ALA A 8 0.32 -15.09 -9.53
N SER A 9 1.60 -15.46 -9.48
CA SER A 9 2.38 -15.47 -8.24
C SER A 9 2.59 -14.05 -7.72
N VAL A 10 2.93 -13.10 -8.60
CA VAL A 10 3.09 -11.69 -8.23
C VAL A 10 1.76 -11.06 -7.81
N LEU A 11 0.67 -11.37 -8.52
CA LEU A 11 -0.65 -10.88 -8.13
C LEU A 11 -1.04 -11.40 -6.75
N ASN A 12 -0.90 -12.70 -6.50
CA ASN A 12 -1.21 -13.30 -5.20
C ASN A 12 -0.34 -12.72 -4.08
N ALA A 13 0.97 -12.57 -4.32
CA ALA A 13 1.89 -11.94 -3.37
C ALA A 13 1.47 -10.50 -3.01
N VAL A 14 1.07 -9.70 -4.00
CA VAL A 14 0.54 -8.35 -3.75
C VAL A 14 -0.76 -8.39 -2.96
N LEU A 15 -1.71 -9.26 -3.32
CA LEU A 15 -3.00 -9.36 -2.61
C LEU A 15 -2.79 -9.80 -1.15
N ASP A 16 -1.93 -10.78 -0.90
CA ASP A 16 -1.58 -11.28 0.44
C ASP A 16 -0.89 -10.22 1.28
N ALA A 17 -0.04 -9.39 0.68
CA ALA A 17 0.64 -8.30 1.36
C ALA A 17 -0.30 -7.17 1.78
N VAL A 18 -1.29 -6.81 0.96
CA VAL A 18 -2.16 -5.65 1.22
C VAL A 18 -3.42 -5.98 2.01
N GLN A 19 -3.89 -7.23 1.97
CA GLN A 19 -5.15 -7.63 2.61
C GLN A 19 -5.17 -7.33 4.13
N PRO A 20 -4.10 -7.62 4.90
CA PRO A 20 -4.06 -7.32 6.34
C PRO A 20 -4.07 -5.82 6.65
N THR A 21 -3.55 -4.98 5.75
CA THR A 21 -3.57 -3.51 5.93
C THR A 21 -4.94 -2.92 5.56
N LEU A 22 -5.63 -3.52 4.58
CA LEU A 22 -6.89 -2.99 4.08
C LEU A 22 -8.14 -3.51 4.81
N ASN A 23 -8.00 -4.49 5.72
CA ASN A 23 -9.05 -4.94 6.66
C ASN A 23 -10.44 -5.09 5.99
N GLU A 24 -10.56 -6.00 5.01
CA GLU A 24 -11.79 -6.31 4.25
C GLU A 24 -12.34 -5.18 3.37
N ARG A 25 -11.62 -4.06 3.22
CA ARG A 25 -12.05 -2.99 2.32
C ARG A 25 -11.84 -3.37 0.86
N ASN A 26 -12.73 -2.85 0.04
CA ASN A 26 -12.67 -2.97 -1.41
C ASN A 26 -11.76 -1.86 -1.95
N PRO A 27 -10.50 -2.14 -2.32
CA PRO A 27 -9.64 -1.12 -2.90
C PRO A 27 -10.18 -0.65 -4.25
N VAL A 28 -9.71 0.53 -4.66
CA VAL A 28 -9.84 1.01 -6.04
C VAL A 28 -8.81 0.28 -6.88
N LEU A 29 -9.29 -0.45 -7.88
CA LEU A 29 -8.48 -1.18 -8.83
C LEU A 29 -8.50 -0.46 -10.17
N ILE A 30 -7.33 -0.34 -10.78
CA ILE A 30 -7.16 0.30 -12.08
C ILE A 30 -6.49 -0.70 -13.00
N PHE A 31 -7.20 -1.07 -14.06
CA PHE A 31 -6.69 -1.93 -15.12
C PHE A 31 -6.41 -1.08 -16.35
N SER A 32 -5.27 -1.32 -16.98
CA SER A 32 -4.84 -0.67 -18.21
C SER A 32 -4.01 -1.63 -19.06
N SER A 33 -3.74 -1.24 -20.31
CA SER A 33 -2.76 -1.87 -21.19
C SER A 33 -1.39 -2.05 -20.53
N SER A 34 -0.96 -1.07 -19.72
CA SER A 34 0.33 -1.08 -19.02
C SER A 34 0.38 -1.99 -17.79
N GLY A 35 -0.77 -2.48 -17.32
CA GLY A 35 -0.85 -3.36 -16.15
C GLY A 35 -1.95 -2.99 -15.16
N PHE A 36 -1.74 -3.44 -13.93
CA PHE A 36 -2.67 -3.38 -12.82
C PHE A 36 -2.17 -2.42 -11.74
N ARG A 37 -3.08 -1.64 -11.17
CA ARG A 37 -2.81 -0.84 -9.97
C ARG A 37 -3.90 -1.02 -8.94
N LEU A 38 -3.51 -0.99 -7.68
CA LEU A 38 -4.39 -1.10 -6.52
C LEU A 38 -4.13 0.09 -5.61
N TYR A 39 -5.20 0.76 -5.21
CA TYR A 39 -5.18 1.87 -4.25
C TYR A 39 -6.19 1.61 -3.14
N GLY A 40 -5.74 1.67 -1.89
CA GLY A 40 -6.58 1.43 -0.73
C GLY A 40 -6.17 2.27 0.47
N THR A 41 -7.09 2.44 1.41
CA THR A 41 -6.82 3.09 2.70
C THR A 41 -7.50 2.36 3.84
N ASP A 42 -6.81 2.29 4.97
CA ASP A 42 -7.37 1.91 6.26
C ASP A 42 -8.53 2.90 6.65
N ARG A 43 -9.52 2.43 7.41
CA ARG A 43 -10.65 3.28 7.87
C ARG A 43 -10.20 4.36 8.81
N GLU A 44 -9.36 3.98 9.78
CA GLU A 44 -9.13 4.69 11.02
C GLU A 44 -7.76 5.35 11.02
N LYS A 45 -6.78 4.67 10.39
CA LYS A 45 -5.36 4.97 10.59
C LYS A 45 -4.72 5.72 9.44
N LEU A 46 -5.53 6.17 8.49
CA LEU A 46 -5.14 6.90 7.27
C LEU A 46 -3.95 6.29 6.49
N THR A 47 -3.64 5.01 6.72
CA THR A 47 -2.60 4.29 5.99
C THR A 47 -3.02 4.20 4.53
N ILE A 48 -2.10 4.49 3.62
CA ILE A 48 -2.34 4.47 2.18
C ILE A 48 -1.53 3.34 1.58
N VAL A 49 -2.20 2.47 0.84
CA VAL A 49 -1.58 1.37 0.10
C VAL A 49 -1.70 1.68 -1.40
N ASN A 50 -0.58 1.58 -2.10
CA ASN A 50 -0.51 1.68 -3.55
C ASN A 50 0.36 0.55 -4.09
N ALA A 51 -0.23 -0.35 -4.87
CA ALA A 51 0.52 -1.39 -5.57
C ALA A 51 0.39 -1.23 -7.09
N VAL A 52 1.47 -1.55 -7.80
CA VAL A 52 1.57 -1.52 -9.25
C VAL A 52 2.17 -2.83 -9.71
N ILE A 53 1.51 -3.51 -10.63
CA ILE A 53 2.03 -4.70 -11.32
C ILE A 53 2.04 -4.36 -12.80
N ASN A 54 3.20 -4.43 -13.42
CA ASN A 54 3.32 -4.16 -14.85
C ASN A 54 2.81 -5.36 -15.65
N ALA A 55 2.13 -5.10 -16.77
CA ALA A 55 1.71 -6.14 -17.69
C ALA A 55 2.92 -6.87 -18.29
N GLN A 56 2.79 -8.18 -18.51
CA GLN A 56 3.75 -8.91 -19.34
C GLN A 56 3.48 -8.58 -20.81
N ASN A 57 4.19 -7.58 -21.35
CA ASN A 57 3.98 -7.10 -22.72
C ASN A 57 4.28 -8.14 -23.82
N ASP A 58 4.92 -9.26 -23.48
CA ASP A 58 5.34 -10.29 -24.43
C ASP A 58 4.26 -11.34 -24.74
N ILE A 59 3.17 -11.39 -23.97
CA ILE A 59 1.99 -12.17 -24.34
C ILE A 59 1.18 -11.33 -25.35
N LYS A 60 1.77 -11.15 -26.53
CA LYS A 60 1.06 -10.66 -27.71
C LYS A 60 -0.11 -11.62 -27.91
N SER A 61 -1.34 -11.14 -27.72
CA SER A 61 -2.48 -11.85 -28.29
C SER A 61 -2.18 -11.99 -29.78
N SER A 62 -2.14 -13.22 -30.27
CA SER A 62 -2.09 -13.54 -31.70
C SER A 62 -3.40 -13.15 -32.42
N ASP A 63 -4.18 -12.24 -31.82
CA ASP A 63 -5.57 -11.97 -32.15
C ASP A 63 -5.65 -10.53 -32.72
N PRO A 64 -5.51 -10.37 -34.05
CA PRO A 64 -5.40 -9.07 -34.71
C PRO A 64 -6.63 -8.17 -34.56
N ASP A 65 -7.76 -8.71 -34.10
CA ASP A 65 -9.00 -7.96 -33.82
C ASP A 65 -9.06 -7.38 -32.40
N THR A 66 -8.10 -7.72 -31.54
CA THR A 66 -7.97 -7.09 -30.21
C THR A 66 -7.22 -5.77 -30.35
N GLY A 67 -7.86 -4.79 -31.01
CA GLY A 67 -7.36 -3.42 -31.04
C GLY A 67 -6.98 -3.00 -29.62
N TYR A 68 -5.67 -2.80 -29.39
CA TYR A 68 -5.08 -2.37 -28.13
C TYR A 68 -5.68 -1.01 -27.77
N ASN A 69 -6.86 -1.04 -27.18
CA ASN A 69 -7.49 0.12 -26.65
C ASN A 69 -6.72 0.44 -25.38
N ASP A 70 -6.02 1.57 -25.38
CA ASP A 70 -5.32 2.18 -24.24
C ASP A 70 -6.31 2.64 -23.14
N ARG A 71 -7.46 1.96 -23.05
CA ARG A 71 -8.57 2.27 -22.19
C ARG A 71 -8.26 1.79 -20.79
N LYS A 72 -8.21 2.74 -19.88
CA LYS A 72 -8.12 2.54 -18.46
C LYS A 72 -9.52 2.29 -17.89
N ILE A 73 -9.66 1.29 -17.03
CA ILE A 73 -10.90 1.00 -16.32
C ILE A 73 -10.63 1.07 -14.82
N THR A 74 -11.43 1.88 -14.13
CA THR A 74 -11.34 2.10 -12.68
C THR A 74 -12.56 1.46 -12.02
N MET A 75 -12.34 0.61 -11.03
CA MET A 75 -13.41 -0.16 -10.40
C MET A 75 -13.15 -0.46 -8.92
N ARG A 76 -14.20 -0.87 -8.21
CA ARG A 76 -14.11 -1.51 -6.89
C ARG A 76 -14.55 -2.97 -6.99
N LEU A 77 -13.78 -3.85 -6.36
CA LEU A 77 -14.06 -5.28 -6.23
C LEU A 77 -14.01 -5.72 -4.77
N ASN A 78 -14.74 -6.78 -4.45
CA ASN A 78 -14.59 -7.45 -3.16
C ASN A 78 -13.21 -8.10 -3.06
N MET A 79 -12.36 -7.58 -2.18
CA MET A 79 -10.97 -8.05 -2.04
C MET A 79 -10.91 -9.52 -1.64
N ASN A 80 -11.72 -9.94 -0.67
CA ASN A 80 -11.74 -11.33 -0.20
C ASN A 80 -12.13 -12.30 -1.32
N ARG A 81 -13.10 -11.94 -2.16
CA ARG A 81 -13.48 -12.74 -3.34
C ARG A 81 -12.41 -12.72 -4.43
N LEU A 82 -11.77 -11.58 -4.67
CA LEU A 82 -10.67 -11.47 -5.61
C LEU A 82 -9.51 -12.38 -5.20
N THR A 83 -9.06 -12.27 -3.95
CA THR A 83 -8.01 -13.14 -3.38
C THR A 83 -8.40 -14.61 -3.45
N ALA A 84 -9.64 -14.97 -3.10
CA ALA A 84 -10.10 -16.35 -3.19
C ALA A 84 -10.06 -16.90 -4.62
N ILE A 85 -10.45 -16.10 -5.63
CA ILE A 85 -10.39 -16.50 -7.03
C ILE A 85 -8.94 -16.66 -7.51
N CYS A 86 -8.08 -15.71 -7.17
CA CYS A 86 -6.66 -15.76 -7.57
C CYS A 86 -5.90 -16.91 -6.88
N ARG A 87 -6.30 -17.31 -5.66
CA ARG A 87 -5.74 -18.48 -4.97
C ARG A 87 -6.27 -19.82 -5.47
N ALA A 88 -7.57 -19.90 -5.79
CA ALA A 88 -8.19 -21.13 -6.30
C ALA A 88 -7.67 -21.52 -7.70
N ASN A 89 -7.08 -20.56 -8.42
CA ASN A 89 -6.56 -20.70 -9.77
C ASN A 89 -5.08 -20.27 -9.79
N CYS A 90 -4.15 -21.21 -9.59
CA CYS A 90 -2.70 -20.96 -9.68
C CYS A 90 -2.06 -21.57 -10.94
N PRO A 91 -2.28 -21.01 -12.13
CA PRO A 91 -1.36 -21.17 -13.26
C PRO A 91 -0.13 -20.24 -13.09
N ASP A 92 0.83 -20.30 -14.01
CA ASP A 92 1.92 -19.31 -14.07
C ASP A 92 1.38 -17.89 -14.39
N PHE A 93 0.32 -17.79 -15.21
CA PHE A 93 -0.27 -16.51 -15.63
C PHE A 93 -1.81 -16.51 -15.56
N ILE A 94 -2.37 -15.40 -15.10
CA ILE A 94 -3.81 -15.17 -15.05
C ILE A 94 -4.24 -14.16 -16.13
N CYS A 95 -5.23 -14.54 -16.93
CA CYS A 95 -5.87 -13.66 -17.91
C CYS A 95 -7.09 -12.98 -17.27
N ILE A 96 -7.08 -11.66 -17.29
CA ILE A 96 -8.13 -10.81 -16.75
C ILE A 96 -8.86 -10.16 -17.92
N GLU A 97 -10.16 -10.43 -18.01
CA GLU A 97 -11.05 -9.88 -19.03
C GLU A 97 -12.10 -8.99 -18.38
N VAL A 98 -12.19 -7.73 -18.80
CA VAL A 98 -13.18 -6.78 -18.28
C VAL A 98 -14.25 -6.52 -19.34
N ASN A 99 -15.49 -6.86 -19.00
CA ASN A 99 -16.68 -6.56 -19.79
C ASN A 99 -17.45 -5.38 -19.18
N GLN A 100 -17.34 -4.22 -19.83
CA GLN A 100 -18.00 -2.97 -19.41
C GLN A 100 -19.52 -3.00 -19.56
N GLY A 101 -20.04 -3.68 -20.58
CA GLY A 101 -21.48 -3.75 -20.82
C GLY A 101 -22.22 -4.48 -19.71
N GLU A 102 -21.62 -5.58 -19.23
CA GLU A 102 -22.18 -6.41 -18.16
C GLU A 102 -21.68 -6.03 -16.76
N LYS A 103 -20.70 -5.12 -16.66
CA LYS A 103 -19.99 -4.77 -15.42
C LYS A 103 -19.42 -5.99 -14.70
N THR A 104 -18.83 -6.89 -15.48
CA THR A 104 -18.22 -8.13 -15.02
C THR A 104 -16.73 -8.17 -15.35
N ILE A 105 -15.97 -8.78 -14.46
CA ILE A 105 -14.55 -9.10 -14.64
C ILE A 105 -14.39 -10.61 -14.53
N SER A 106 -13.71 -11.20 -15.49
CA SER A 106 -13.49 -12.64 -15.59
C SER A 106 -12.00 -12.95 -15.47
N PHE A 107 -11.70 -13.97 -14.69
CA PHE A 107 -10.36 -14.46 -14.40
C PHE A 107 -10.22 -15.87 -14.99
N LYS A 108 -9.29 -16.02 -15.94
CA LYS A 108 -9.02 -17.28 -16.64
C LYS A 108 -7.61 -17.74 -16.32
N ALA A 109 -7.51 -18.95 -15.78
CA ALA A 109 -6.23 -19.55 -15.42
C ALA A 109 -5.47 -20.14 -16.63
N ALA A 110 -6.22 -20.54 -17.65
CA ALA A 110 -5.73 -21.07 -18.90
C ALA A 110 -6.72 -20.69 -20.00
N LEU A 111 -6.34 -20.82 -21.28
CA LEU A 111 -7.23 -20.52 -22.40
C LEU A 111 -8.55 -21.32 -22.33
N ASP A 112 -8.51 -22.55 -21.81
CA ASP A 112 -9.61 -23.51 -21.82
C ASP A 112 -10.31 -23.70 -20.45
N ALA A 113 -9.85 -23.02 -19.40
CA ALA A 113 -10.44 -23.13 -18.07
C ALA A 113 -11.73 -22.30 -17.95
N PRO A 114 -12.77 -22.77 -17.21
CA PRO A 114 -13.97 -21.99 -17.00
C PRO A 114 -13.64 -20.68 -16.26
N PRO A 115 -14.09 -19.51 -16.77
CA PRO A 115 -13.76 -18.23 -16.16
C PRO A 115 -14.46 -18.04 -14.82
N ALA A 116 -13.70 -17.75 -13.77
CA ALA A 116 -14.27 -17.25 -12.52
C ALA A 116 -14.65 -15.77 -12.74
N THR A 117 -15.90 -15.40 -12.46
CA THR A 117 -16.42 -14.07 -12.82
C THR A 117 -16.94 -13.32 -11.59
N LEU A 118 -16.58 -12.04 -11.47
CA LEU A 118 -17.05 -11.12 -10.44
C LEU A 118 -17.78 -9.94 -11.05
N LYS A 119 -18.78 -9.43 -10.33
CA LYS A 119 -19.35 -8.11 -10.63
C LYS A 119 -18.51 -7.02 -9.98
N TYR A 120 -18.31 -5.91 -10.68
CA TYR A 120 -17.58 -4.76 -10.17
C TYR A 120 -18.45 -3.51 -10.15
N LEU A 121 -18.10 -2.57 -9.27
CA LEU A 121 -18.63 -1.22 -9.30
C LEU A 121 -17.67 -0.34 -10.10
N GLU A 122 -18.11 0.14 -11.27
CA GLU A 122 -17.33 1.09 -12.06
C GLU A 122 -17.27 2.44 -11.36
N LEU A 123 -16.09 3.04 -11.33
CA LEU A 123 -15.87 4.35 -10.72
C LEU A 123 -15.44 5.36 -11.79
N PRO A 124 -15.95 6.60 -11.75
CA PRO A 124 -15.46 7.64 -12.63
C PRO A 124 -14.02 8.02 -12.26
N ASP A 125 -13.26 8.53 -13.23
CA ASP A 125 -11.85 8.91 -13.02
C ASP A 125 -11.65 9.96 -11.92
N SER A 126 -12.68 10.74 -11.59
CA SER A 126 -12.68 11.71 -10.49
C SER A 126 -12.58 11.08 -9.09
N TYR A 127 -12.89 9.79 -8.94
CA TYR A 127 -12.68 9.06 -7.68
C TYR A 127 -11.23 8.67 -7.45
N ILE A 128 -10.39 8.82 -8.47
CA ILE A 128 -8.96 8.54 -8.37
C ILE A 128 -8.30 9.78 -7.83
N CYS A 129 -8.44 10.00 -6.52
CA CYS A 129 -7.46 10.84 -5.88
C CYS A 129 -6.20 10.02 -5.74
N ARG A 130 -5.31 10.15 -6.72
CA ARG A 130 -3.93 9.73 -6.57
C ARG A 130 -3.38 10.70 -5.54
N PRO A 131 -3.05 10.30 -4.30
CA PRO A 131 -1.94 10.98 -3.66
C PRO A 131 -0.81 10.81 -4.67
N GLN A 132 -0.48 11.89 -5.37
CA GLN A 132 0.61 11.88 -6.31
C GLN A 132 1.79 11.47 -5.44
N VAL A 133 2.29 10.26 -5.65
CA VAL A 133 3.40 9.69 -4.89
C VAL A 133 4.53 10.68 -5.09
N MET A 134 4.69 11.60 -4.15
CA MET A 134 5.60 12.71 -4.34
C MET A 134 6.99 12.08 -4.34
N GLU A 135 7.71 12.24 -5.45
CA GLU A 135 9.15 12.02 -5.48
C GLU A 135 9.77 13.18 -4.71
N LEU A 136 9.65 13.11 -3.39
CA LEU A 136 10.23 14.07 -2.49
C LEU A 136 11.73 13.86 -2.42
N ASP A 137 12.43 14.94 -2.13
CA ASP A 137 13.81 14.86 -1.75
C ASP A 137 13.93 14.46 -0.27
N TYR A 138 13.82 13.16 -0.02
CA TYR A 138 13.75 12.61 1.34
C TYR A 138 15.00 12.93 2.17
N HIS A 139 14.80 13.25 3.45
CA HIS A 139 15.89 13.51 4.40
C HIS A 139 16.71 12.25 4.67
N ALA A 140 16.05 11.09 4.70
CA ALA A 140 16.73 9.81 4.74
C ALA A 140 16.02 8.75 3.89
N THR A 141 16.80 7.90 3.24
CA THR A 141 16.36 6.66 2.61
C THR A 141 17.20 5.52 3.12
N VAL A 142 16.54 4.50 3.66
CA VAL A 142 17.18 3.31 4.23
C VAL A 142 16.64 2.08 3.52
N LYS A 143 17.52 1.27 2.93
CA LYS A 143 17.17 -0.03 2.36
C LYS A 143 17.74 -1.14 3.23
N LEU A 144 16.85 -2.01 3.71
CA LEU A 144 17.17 -3.17 4.54
C LEU A 144 16.76 -4.47 3.82
N PRO A 145 17.47 -5.58 4.02
CA PRO A 145 16.93 -6.91 3.69
C PRO A 145 15.61 -7.14 4.44
N SER A 146 14.61 -7.69 3.75
CA SER A 146 13.29 -7.95 4.35
C SER A 146 13.36 -8.92 5.52
N THR A 147 14.23 -9.93 5.44
CA THR A 147 14.46 -10.89 6.53
C THR A 147 14.96 -10.20 7.80
N MET A 148 15.85 -9.21 7.66
CA MET A 148 16.33 -8.40 8.77
C MET A 148 15.21 -7.52 9.33
N PHE A 149 14.46 -6.84 8.47
CA PHE A 149 13.32 -6.01 8.89
C PHE A 149 12.29 -6.84 9.67
N THR A 150 11.83 -7.95 9.09
CA THR A 150 10.87 -8.87 9.74
C THR A 150 11.38 -9.35 11.09
N ARG A 151 12.67 -9.68 11.22
CA ARG A 151 13.27 -10.07 12.51
C ARG A 151 13.26 -8.93 13.52
N ILE A 152 13.64 -7.71 13.11
CA ILE A 152 13.65 -6.55 14.00
C ILE A 152 12.23 -6.23 14.49
N ILE A 153 11.25 -6.21 13.58
CA ILE A 153 9.86 -5.97 13.94
C ILE A 153 9.36 -7.09 14.86
N GLY A 154 9.64 -8.35 14.52
CA GLY A 154 9.33 -9.49 15.39
C GLY A 154 9.92 -9.33 16.79
N GLU A 155 11.20 -8.99 16.90
CA GLU A 155 11.90 -8.81 18.18
C GLU A 155 11.27 -7.67 19.00
N ILE A 156 11.13 -6.49 18.39
CA ILE A 156 10.67 -5.29 19.09
C ILE A 156 9.20 -5.39 19.51
N CYS A 157 8.35 -5.98 18.66
CA CYS A 157 6.94 -6.24 18.93
C CYS A 157 6.74 -7.37 19.95
N CYS A 158 7.56 -8.43 19.92
CA CYS A 158 7.50 -9.53 20.89
C CYS A 158 7.94 -9.10 22.29
N THR A 159 8.96 -8.25 22.42
CA THR A 159 9.37 -7.69 23.72
C THR A 159 8.33 -6.74 24.31
N GLY A 160 7.38 -6.26 23.49
CA GLY A 160 6.22 -5.45 23.91
C GLY A 160 4.99 -6.25 24.37
N GLY A 161 4.99 -7.59 24.25
CA GLY A 161 3.89 -8.46 24.71
C GLY A 161 2.97 -9.04 23.63
N CYS A 162 3.27 -8.89 22.33
CA CYS A 162 2.52 -9.54 21.24
C CYS A 162 3.42 -10.56 20.52
N GLY A 163 3.22 -11.85 20.77
CA GLY A 163 4.05 -12.90 20.18
C GLY A 163 3.23 -13.95 19.46
N LYS A 164 2.88 -13.72 18.18
CA LYS A 164 2.34 -14.81 17.32
C LYS A 164 2.74 -14.76 15.85
N ILE A 165 2.90 -13.60 15.22
CA ILE A 165 3.11 -13.53 13.76
C ILE A 165 4.56 -13.88 13.35
N ALA A 166 5.57 -13.44 14.11
CA ALA A 166 6.98 -13.66 13.75
C ALA A 166 7.51 -15.09 14.02
N ARG A 167 6.81 -15.91 14.82
CA ARG A 167 7.28 -17.26 15.17
C ARG A 167 6.94 -18.34 14.13
N ASN A 168 5.96 -18.08 13.25
CA ASN A 168 5.52 -19.05 12.25
C ASN A 168 6.13 -18.82 10.85
N VAL A 169 6.92 -17.77 10.66
CA VAL A 169 7.69 -17.56 9.43
C VAL A 169 9.08 -18.14 9.65
N ASP A 170 9.24 -19.45 9.45
CA ASP A 170 10.56 -20.10 9.48
C ASP A 170 11.38 -19.61 8.26
N PRO A 171 12.51 -18.90 8.46
CA PRO A 171 13.31 -18.37 7.35
C PRO A 171 14.09 -19.43 6.57
N ARG A 172 13.91 -20.74 6.85
CA ARG A 172 14.66 -21.84 6.21
C ARG A 172 13.90 -22.61 5.13
N LEU A 173 12.64 -22.29 4.83
CA LEU A 173 11.86 -22.96 3.79
C LEU A 173 11.76 -22.09 2.54
N GLY A 174 12.87 -21.98 1.82
CA GLY A 174 12.82 -21.83 0.38
C GLY A 174 12.41 -23.18 -0.21
N GLU A 175 11.55 -23.15 -1.23
CA GLU A 175 11.06 -24.29 -2.02
C GLU A 175 9.73 -24.91 -1.53
N SER A 176 8.65 -24.42 -2.17
CA SER A 176 7.44 -25.19 -2.51
C SER A 176 6.44 -25.57 -1.40
N GLY A 177 6.24 -24.72 -0.41
CA GLY A 177 5.07 -24.79 0.48
C GLY A 177 4.36 -23.46 0.53
N ALA A 178 3.10 -23.39 0.10
CA ALA A 178 2.27 -22.22 0.28
C ALA A 178 2.29 -21.81 1.76
N LEU A 179 2.90 -20.66 2.08
CA LEU A 179 2.82 -20.09 3.42
C LEU A 179 1.33 -19.87 3.70
N SER A 180 0.76 -20.66 4.60
CA SER A 180 -0.54 -20.33 5.18
C SER A 180 -0.33 -19.13 6.08
N VAL A 181 -0.56 -17.94 5.51
CA VAL A 181 -0.64 -16.69 6.24
C VAL A 181 -1.69 -16.88 7.34
N PRO A 182 -1.34 -16.88 8.64
CA PRO A 182 -2.34 -17.00 9.69
C PRO A 182 -3.30 -15.81 9.60
N ASP A 183 -4.58 -16.04 9.91
CA ASP A 183 -5.57 -14.96 9.96
C ASP A 183 -5.08 -13.83 10.90
N PRO A 184 -5.31 -12.56 10.54
CA PRO A 184 -4.88 -11.44 11.37
C PRO A 184 -5.66 -11.46 12.70
N GLU A 185 -5.05 -12.02 13.74
CA GLU A 185 -5.52 -11.85 15.13
C GLU A 185 -5.35 -10.38 15.56
N PRO A 186 -6.18 -9.88 16.50
CA PRO A 186 -6.05 -8.51 17.01
C PRO A 186 -4.64 -8.29 17.60
N SER A 187 -3.92 -7.33 17.03
CA SER A 187 -2.58 -6.94 17.49
C SER A 187 -2.66 -6.43 18.92
N SER A 188 -1.87 -6.99 19.85
CA SER A 188 -1.77 -6.46 21.23
C SER A 188 -0.96 -5.15 21.32
N LEU A 189 -0.56 -4.59 20.17
CA LEU A 189 0.17 -3.33 20.01
C LEU A 189 -0.71 -2.21 19.43
N ALA A 190 -2.03 -2.38 19.40
CA ALA A 190 -2.96 -1.44 18.77
C ALA A 190 -2.88 0.01 19.32
N ASP A 191 -2.42 0.17 20.56
CA ASP A 191 -2.26 1.47 21.23
C ASP A 191 -0.79 1.92 21.39
N ASP A 192 0.15 1.18 20.80
CA ASP A 192 1.57 1.49 20.91
C ASP A 192 2.11 2.31 19.75
N GLU A 193 3.09 3.14 20.10
CA GLU A 193 3.86 3.95 19.17
C GLU A 193 5.27 3.37 18.97
N LEU A 194 5.62 3.06 17.72
CA LEU A 194 6.98 2.73 17.30
C LEU A 194 7.66 4.00 16.78
N MET A 195 8.79 4.36 17.36
CA MET A 195 9.68 5.40 16.83
C MET A 195 10.76 4.79 15.95
N ILE A 196 10.92 5.30 14.74
CA ILE A 196 12.01 4.98 13.82
C ILE A 196 12.89 6.22 13.67
N SER A 197 14.15 6.10 14.10
CA SER A 197 15.16 7.17 14.03
C SER A 197 16.31 6.77 13.11
N VAL A 198 16.64 7.61 12.14
CA VAL A 198 17.76 7.41 11.21
C VAL A 198 18.79 8.51 11.43
N THR A 199 20.04 8.10 11.66
CA THR A 199 21.18 8.98 11.90
C THR A 199 22.38 8.50 11.10
N ASN A 200 23.47 9.28 11.07
CA ASN A 200 24.70 8.89 10.39
C ASN A 200 25.30 7.58 10.91
N GLU A 201 24.99 7.19 12.16
CA GLU A 201 25.48 5.95 12.78
C GLU A 201 24.66 4.72 12.38
N GLY A 202 23.40 4.89 11.99
CA GLY A 202 22.50 3.78 11.69
C GLY A 202 21.02 4.11 11.88
N ILE A 203 20.20 3.07 11.96
CA ILE A 203 18.76 3.14 12.18
C ILE A 203 18.39 2.49 13.51
N LYS A 204 17.54 3.18 14.28
CA LYS A 204 17.00 2.74 15.56
C LYS A 204 15.50 2.56 15.45
N PHE A 205 15.00 1.41 15.88
CA PHE A 205 13.58 1.15 16.10
C PHE A 205 13.36 1.16 17.61
N SER A 206 12.35 1.87 18.12
CA SER A 206 12.09 1.97 19.56
C SER A 206 10.61 1.90 19.90
N ILE A 207 10.24 1.07 20.87
CA ILE A 207 8.87 0.94 21.40
C ILE A 207 8.96 0.82 22.92
N ARG A 208 8.13 1.54 23.69
CA ARG A 208 8.05 1.42 25.16
C ARG A 208 9.41 1.41 25.90
N GLY A 209 10.39 2.19 25.43
CA GLY A 209 11.75 2.25 26.00
C GLY A 209 12.70 1.12 25.58
N TYR A 210 12.20 0.07 24.93
CA TYR A 210 13.01 -0.93 24.24
C TYR A 210 13.45 -0.41 22.88
N PHE A 211 14.61 -0.85 22.40
CA PHE A 211 15.05 -0.50 21.07
C PHE A 211 15.96 -1.55 20.44
N VAL A 212 15.93 -1.61 19.13
CA VAL A 212 16.89 -2.33 18.30
C VAL A 212 17.63 -1.30 17.46
N PHE A 213 18.97 -1.34 17.51
CA PHE A 213 19.82 -0.45 16.73
C PHE A 213 20.59 -1.24 15.69
N VAL A 214 20.41 -0.85 14.43
CA VAL A 214 21.13 -1.42 13.29
C VAL A 214 22.18 -0.41 12.87
N LYS A 215 23.44 -0.74 13.14
CA LYS A 215 24.59 0.04 12.71
C LYS A 215 24.65 0.09 11.19
N ARG A 216 25.13 1.22 10.67
CA ARG A 216 25.49 1.33 9.26
C ARG A 216 26.64 0.35 8.97
N ASP A 217 26.42 -0.54 8.02
CA ASP A 217 27.39 -1.52 7.54
C ASP A 217 27.25 -1.70 6.03
N GLU A 218 28.19 -2.38 5.37
CA GLU A 218 28.28 -2.52 3.92
C GLU A 218 27.07 -3.20 3.28
N ALA A 219 26.39 -4.09 4.01
CA ALA A 219 25.20 -4.81 3.53
C ALA A 219 23.93 -3.92 3.45
N LEU A 220 23.97 -2.71 3.98
CA LEU A 220 22.83 -1.82 4.12
C LEU A 220 23.03 -0.53 3.31
N SER A 221 22.02 -0.12 2.55
CA SER A 221 22.09 1.12 1.78
C SER A 221 21.42 2.26 2.55
N PHE A 222 22.24 3.21 3.00
CA PHE A 222 21.80 4.44 3.65
C PHE A 222 22.11 5.65 2.76
N LYS A 223 21.09 6.46 2.46
CA LYS A 223 21.23 7.80 1.90
C LYS A 223 20.63 8.79 2.90
N ILE A 224 21.49 9.52 3.62
CA ILE A 224 21.07 10.42 4.71
C ILE A 224 21.56 11.82 4.37
N LYS A 225 20.62 12.74 4.22
CA LYS A 225 20.87 14.18 4.10
C LYS A 225 20.81 14.85 5.46
N GLN A 226 19.81 14.46 6.26
CA GLN A 226 19.61 14.95 7.62
C GLN A 226 19.09 13.80 8.51
N PRO A 227 19.49 13.76 9.78
CA PRO A 227 18.89 12.85 10.75
C PRO A 227 17.38 13.10 10.86
N VAL A 228 16.61 12.03 11.00
CA VAL A 228 15.15 12.10 11.05
C VAL A 228 14.61 11.03 11.99
N SER A 229 13.60 11.41 12.78
CA SER A 229 12.86 10.51 13.65
C SER A 229 11.37 10.66 13.38
N LEU A 230 10.69 9.55 13.16
CA LEU A 230 9.24 9.51 12.95
C LEU A 230 8.62 8.48 13.90
N THR A 231 7.47 8.82 14.45
CA THR A 231 6.69 7.93 15.30
C THR A 231 5.46 7.47 14.53
N LEU A 232 5.17 6.18 14.54
CA LEU A 232 4.05 5.56 13.85
C LEU A 232 3.39 4.49 14.71
N GLU A 233 2.15 4.13 14.39
CA GLU A 233 1.42 3.06 15.06
C GLU A 233 2.15 1.72 14.90
N ALA A 234 2.38 1.02 16.01
CA ALA A 234 3.13 -0.23 16.02
C ALA A 234 2.42 -1.35 15.25
N ASP A 235 1.08 -1.41 15.27
CA ASP A 235 0.32 -2.41 14.51
C ASP A 235 0.43 -2.24 13.00
N LEU A 236 0.67 -1.02 12.49
CA LEU A 236 0.94 -0.82 11.07
C LEU A 236 2.21 -1.57 10.72
N VAL A 237 3.25 -1.39 11.53
CA VAL A 237 4.57 -1.99 11.31
C VAL A 237 4.53 -3.50 11.42
N GLU A 238 3.73 -4.06 12.32
CA GLU A 238 3.47 -5.49 12.39
C GLU A 238 2.83 -6.00 11.08
N ARG A 239 1.84 -5.29 10.54
CA ARG A 239 1.19 -5.65 9.26
C ARG A 239 2.14 -5.53 8.06
N LEU A 240 3.18 -4.68 8.12
CA LEU A 240 4.20 -4.61 7.08
C LEU A 240 5.02 -5.89 6.94
N ILE A 241 5.00 -6.81 7.91
CA ILE A 241 5.66 -8.12 7.79
C ILE A 241 5.08 -8.90 6.60
N TYR A 242 3.77 -8.84 6.36
CA TYR A 242 3.12 -9.53 5.24
C TYR A 242 3.61 -9.02 3.88
N ALA A 243 3.97 -7.75 3.79
CA ALA A 243 4.63 -7.17 2.62
C ALA A 243 6.11 -7.55 2.52
N SER A 244 6.79 -7.57 3.68
CA SER A 244 8.20 -7.89 3.80
C SER A 244 8.51 -9.31 3.32
N ILE A 245 7.66 -10.30 3.65
CA ILE A 245 7.87 -11.70 3.23
C ILE A 245 7.77 -11.89 1.71
N GLN A 246 7.12 -10.98 0.99
CA GLN A 246 6.93 -11.05 -0.46
C GLN A 246 8.02 -10.30 -1.26
N SER A 247 8.98 -9.68 -0.57
CA SER A 247 10.01 -8.81 -1.16
C SER A 247 11.37 -9.16 -0.59
N GLU A 248 12.44 -9.08 -1.38
CA GLU A 248 13.80 -9.32 -0.86
C GLU A 248 14.28 -8.21 0.08
N SER A 249 13.76 -6.99 -0.12
CA SER A 249 14.16 -5.82 0.67
C SER A 249 12.99 -4.88 0.93
N VAL A 250 13.12 -4.12 2.02
CA VAL A 250 12.26 -2.98 2.32
C VAL A 250 13.07 -1.70 2.17
N THR A 251 12.49 -0.72 1.46
CA THR A 251 13.06 0.64 1.39
C THR A 251 12.15 1.58 2.14
N MET A 252 12.67 2.18 3.22
CA MET A 252 12.01 3.21 3.99
C MET A 252 12.49 4.58 3.52
N ARG A 253 11.56 5.49 3.26
CA ARG A 253 11.85 6.88 2.92
C ARG A 253 11.21 7.80 3.95
N LEU A 254 12.05 8.59 4.61
CA LEU A 254 11.71 9.39 5.77
C LEU A 254 11.85 10.88 5.44
N TYR A 255 10.84 11.65 5.84
CA TYR A 255 10.87 13.10 5.85
C TYR A 255 10.03 13.57 7.06
N PRO A 256 10.51 14.51 7.89
CA PRO A 256 9.83 14.89 9.14
C PRO A 256 8.36 15.33 8.96
N GLU A 257 8.06 15.97 7.84
CA GLU A 257 6.75 16.57 7.54
C GLU A 257 5.86 15.69 6.66
N PHE A 258 6.31 14.50 6.26
CA PHE A 258 5.51 13.63 5.39
C PHE A 258 5.36 12.23 5.96
N PRO A 259 4.29 11.50 5.58
CA PRO A 259 4.15 10.07 5.81
C PRO A 259 5.45 9.29 5.56
N LEU A 260 5.81 8.43 6.51
CA LEU A 260 6.83 7.42 6.32
C LEU A 260 6.39 6.48 5.20
N ARG A 261 7.20 6.38 4.15
CA ARG A 261 6.93 5.51 3.02
C ARG A 261 7.74 4.23 3.11
N PHE A 262 7.06 3.10 3.09
CA PHE A 262 7.64 1.78 2.90
C PHE A 262 7.47 1.35 1.45
N GLN A 263 8.53 0.88 0.83
CA GLN A 263 8.51 0.33 -0.52
C GLN A 263 9.00 -1.11 -0.51
N PHE A 264 8.21 -1.98 -1.13
CA PHE A 264 8.49 -3.40 -1.35
C PHE A 264 8.53 -3.66 -2.85
N ARG A 265 9.48 -4.47 -3.31
CA ARG A 265 9.60 -4.86 -4.71
C ARG A 265 9.27 -6.34 -4.82
N ILE A 266 8.29 -6.67 -5.64
CA ILE A 266 7.78 -8.03 -5.82
C ILE A 266 7.92 -8.31 -7.32
N ASP A 267 9.07 -8.87 -7.74
CA ASP A 267 9.43 -9.12 -9.14
C ASP A 267 9.20 -7.92 -10.09
N ASN A 268 8.23 -8.05 -11.00
CA ASN A 268 7.83 -7.03 -11.98
C ASN A 268 6.80 -6.03 -11.40
N GLY A 269 6.42 -6.21 -10.14
CA GLY A 269 5.54 -5.35 -9.36
C GLY A 269 6.28 -4.57 -8.27
N GLN A 270 5.56 -3.59 -7.74
CA GLN A 270 6.05 -2.71 -6.69
C GLN A 270 4.89 -2.26 -5.82
N MET A 271 5.15 -2.15 -4.53
CA MET A 271 4.15 -1.74 -3.56
C MET A 271 4.71 -0.67 -2.64
N TYR A 272 3.85 0.28 -2.32
CA TYR A 272 4.09 1.40 -1.44
C TYR A 272 3.04 1.37 -0.33
N ILE A 273 3.49 1.48 0.91
CA ILE A 273 2.62 1.65 2.07
C ILE A 273 3.10 2.90 2.79
N ASP A 274 2.26 3.92 2.82
CA ASP A 274 2.53 5.20 3.48
C ASP A 274 1.81 5.20 4.84
N SER A 275 2.55 5.52 5.91
CA SER A 275 1.99 5.65 7.26
C SER A 275 0.98 6.80 7.30
N GLY A 276 -0.18 6.61 7.94
CA GLY A 276 -1.17 7.68 8.06
C GLY A 276 -0.85 8.75 9.11
N ASN A 277 0.42 8.94 9.49
CA ASN A 277 0.89 9.92 10.50
C ASN A 277 0.61 11.40 10.16
N ALA A 278 -0.13 11.65 9.09
CA ALA A 278 -0.94 12.83 8.90
C ALA A 278 -1.73 13.16 10.18
N ARG A 279 -1.26 14.14 10.97
CA ARG A 279 -1.98 14.59 12.16
C ARG A 279 -3.26 15.28 11.70
N ILE A 280 -4.43 14.71 12.00
CA ILE A 280 -5.71 15.38 11.73
C ILE A 280 -5.79 16.60 12.66
N VAL A 281 -5.63 17.82 12.13
CA VAL A 281 -5.73 19.08 12.90
C VAL A 281 -7.15 19.59 13.01
N GLY A 282 -8.06 19.12 12.16
CA GLY A 282 -9.42 19.59 12.18
C GLY A 282 -10.36 18.60 11.53
N THR A 283 -11.53 18.42 12.15
CA THR A 283 -12.66 17.77 11.50
C THR A 283 -13.77 18.82 11.38
N ARG A 284 -14.29 19.01 10.17
CA ARG A 284 -15.41 19.94 9.93
C ARG A 284 -16.51 19.22 9.16
N GLU A 285 -17.74 19.30 9.66
CA GLU A 285 -18.90 18.90 8.87
C GLU A 285 -19.16 19.97 7.81
N CYS A 286 -19.28 19.54 6.56
CA CYS A 286 -19.63 20.38 5.42
C CYS A 286 -20.87 19.79 4.76
N THR A 287 -21.78 20.63 4.30
CA THR A 287 -22.97 20.22 3.53
C THR A 287 -22.78 20.62 2.07
N PHE A 288 -22.97 19.66 1.16
CA PHE A 288 -23.02 19.93 -0.27
C PHE A 288 -24.35 19.40 -0.82
N GLY A 289 -25.25 20.30 -1.21
CA GLY A 289 -26.65 19.97 -1.47
C GLY A 289 -27.36 19.47 -0.20
N HIS A 290 -28.05 18.33 -0.29
CA HIS A 290 -28.73 17.69 0.85
C HIS A 290 -27.86 16.67 1.61
N GLN A 291 -26.60 16.47 1.20
CA GLN A 291 -25.70 15.49 1.81
C GLN A 291 -24.73 16.17 2.77
N LYS A 292 -24.51 15.54 3.93
CA LYS A 292 -23.49 15.92 4.91
C LYS A 292 -22.20 15.16 4.61
N TYR A 293 -21.08 15.83 4.77
CA TYR A 293 -19.74 15.32 4.57
C TYR A 293 -18.89 15.65 5.78
N THR A 294 -18.13 14.69 6.26
CA THR A 294 -17.08 14.95 7.24
C THR A 294 -15.77 15.20 6.50
N VAL A 295 -15.24 16.40 6.64
CA VAL A 295 -13.96 16.83 6.08
C VAL A 295 -12.91 16.74 7.17
N GLN A 296 -11.89 15.91 6.97
CA GLN A 296 -10.73 15.85 7.86
C GLN A 296 -9.58 16.63 7.21
N ALA A 297 -9.14 17.67 7.90
CA ALA A 297 -7.96 18.45 7.57
C ALA A 297 -6.75 17.78 8.22
N ILE A 298 -5.82 17.36 7.38
CA ILE A 298 -4.51 16.84 7.77
C ILE A 298 -3.55 18.03 7.84
N CYS A 299 -2.84 18.19 8.96
CA CYS A 299 -1.75 19.16 9.09
C CYS A 299 -0.46 18.42 8.84
N ASP A 300 0.36 19.02 7.98
CA ASP A 300 1.79 18.92 8.14
C ASP A 300 2.17 19.96 9.20
N ASP A 301 2.79 19.56 10.31
CA ASP A 301 3.39 20.48 11.30
C ASP A 301 4.71 21.10 10.73
N GLY A 302 4.78 21.35 9.42
CA GLY A 302 5.93 21.93 8.72
C GLY A 302 5.99 23.47 8.82
N PRO A 303 7.18 24.09 8.68
CA PRO A 303 7.32 25.54 8.69
C PRO A 303 6.57 26.13 7.49
N SER A 304 5.87 27.26 7.70
CA SER A 304 5.10 27.90 6.64
C SER A 304 5.98 28.16 5.40
N ILE A 305 5.55 27.65 4.24
CA ILE A 305 6.19 27.97 2.97
C ILE A 305 5.80 29.41 2.66
N LYS A 306 6.70 30.36 2.96
CA LYS A 306 6.53 31.75 2.56
C LYS A 306 6.63 31.84 1.04
N ASN A 307 5.47 31.93 0.38
CA ASN A 307 5.42 32.35 -1.01
C ASN A 307 5.76 33.85 -1.07
N PRO A 308 6.86 34.26 -1.73
CA PRO A 308 7.30 35.66 -1.76
C PRO A 308 6.31 36.61 -2.46
N GLU A 309 5.32 36.09 -3.19
CA GLU A 309 4.28 36.90 -3.85
C GLU A 309 2.93 36.88 -3.13
N ALA A 310 2.72 36.00 -2.14
CA ALA A 310 1.47 35.92 -1.39
C ALA A 310 1.53 36.77 -0.12
N LYS A 311 0.56 37.68 0.07
CA LYS A 311 0.44 38.51 1.29
C LYS A 311 0.01 37.73 2.55
N LYS A 312 -0.17 36.41 2.47
CA LYS A 312 -0.53 35.52 3.59
C LYS A 312 0.16 34.17 3.40
N ASP A 313 0.49 33.52 4.52
CA ASP A 313 0.98 32.15 4.54
C ASP A 313 -0.03 31.22 3.84
N VAL A 314 0.42 30.46 2.85
CA VAL A 314 -0.39 29.43 2.18
C VAL A 314 -0.18 28.13 2.94
N VAL A 315 -1.26 27.60 3.54
CA VAL A 315 -1.24 26.29 4.19
C VAL A 315 -1.89 25.30 3.22
N CYS A 316 -1.11 24.33 2.74
CA CYS A 316 -1.63 23.24 1.93
C CYS A 316 -2.32 22.22 2.85
N PHE A 317 -3.59 21.92 2.61
CA PHE A 317 -4.29 20.82 3.27
C PHE A 317 -4.62 19.73 2.24
N ASP A 318 -4.20 18.50 2.50
CA ASP A 318 -4.80 17.35 1.84
C ASP A 318 -6.11 17.03 2.59
N VAL A 319 -7.24 17.22 1.92
CA VAL A 319 -8.58 17.04 2.49
C VAL A 319 -9.13 15.67 2.09
N ALA A 320 -9.37 14.82 3.09
CA ALA A 320 -10.17 13.62 2.91
C ALA A 320 -11.66 13.99 3.07
N VAL A 321 -12.44 13.87 1.99
CA VAL A 321 -13.90 13.98 2.05
C VAL A 321 -14.46 12.57 2.24
N ILE A 322 -15.24 12.37 3.30
CA ILE A 322 -15.88 11.09 3.61
C ILE A 322 -17.39 11.22 3.36
N PRO A 323 -17.91 10.79 2.19
CA PRO A 323 -19.34 10.54 1.99
C PRO A 323 -19.78 9.20 2.58
N ASP A 324 -21.06 9.10 2.96
CA ASP A 324 -21.71 7.85 3.39
C ASP A 324 -21.64 6.70 2.35
N SER A 325 -21.32 7.01 1.08
CA SER A 325 -21.19 6.07 -0.04
C SER A 325 -19.74 5.74 -0.45
N GLY A 326 -18.75 6.21 0.31
CA GLY A 326 -17.32 5.90 0.13
C GLY A 326 -16.45 7.11 -0.26
N LYS A 327 -15.19 7.08 0.21
CA LYS A 327 -14.25 8.22 0.20
C LYS A 327 -13.90 8.75 -1.21
N SER A 328 -13.75 10.07 -1.31
CA SER A 328 -13.08 10.80 -2.40
C SER A 328 -12.11 11.80 -1.75
N TYR A 329 -10.88 11.91 -2.22
CA TYR A 329 -9.98 12.96 -1.73
C TYR A 329 -10.01 14.15 -2.68
N CYS A 330 -9.77 15.35 -2.16
CA CYS A 330 -9.66 16.55 -2.97
C CYS A 330 -8.54 17.40 -2.39
N ARG A 331 -7.62 17.87 -3.22
CA ARG A 331 -6.60 18.84 -2.81
C ARG A 331 -7.22 20.23 -2.90
N ILE A 332 -7.36 20.91 -1.77
CA ILE A 332 -7.88 22.28 -1.72
C ILE A 332 -6.69 23.20 -1.45
N TYR A 333 -6.44 24.14 -2.36
CA TYR A 333 -5.51 25.25 -2.14
C TYR A 333 -6.29 26.38 -1.44
N SER A 334 -5.84 26.87 -0.29
CA SER A 334 -6.43 28.04 0.39
C SER A 334 -5.47 29.22 0.42
#